data_AF-A0A7C4GSL0-F1
#
_entry.id   AF-A0A7C4GSL0-F1
#
_cell.length_a   1.000
_cell.length_b   1.000
_cell.length_c   1.000
_cell.angle_alpha   90.00
_cell.angle_beta   90.00
_cell.angle_gamma   90.00
#
_symmetry.space_group_name_H-M   'P 1'
#
loop_
_entity.id
_entity.type
_entity.pdbx_description
1 polymer ?
#
loop_
_entity_poly.entity_id
_entity_poly.type
_entity_poly.pdbx_seq_one_letter_code
_entity_poly.pdbx_strand_id
1 'polypeptide(L)'
;MVKKKIVIKGDRVQDVGYRLFLLDAAEDFGLKGFQARNVENYVEFLVEGNDDNVARFVEFAKKNYPEFAGVEEVKEENYEGEVMSIDRFYQRFSVDQLVKIVNIGINIVGKQDLMIGRQDLMLERQDKMLEKQDLMLGKMDLMLEKQDEMLKKQDEMLKKQDEMLKKQDETIAEIRALREDLRSYMEERFEKIEREIATIKAKIGL
;
A
#
# COMPACT_ATOMS: atom_id res chain seq x y z
N MET A 1 -5.65 -50.03 45.24
CA MET A 1 -5.36 -49.06 44.16
C MET A 1 -3.98 -48.53 44.41
N VAL A 2 -3.18 -48.38 43.36
CA VAL A 2 -1.81 -47.88 43.46
C VAL A 2 -1.74 -46.47 42.90
N LYS A 3 -0.78 -45.71 43.41
CA LYS A 3 -0.57 -44.31 43.07
C LYS A 3 0.90 -44.09 42.73
N LYS A 4 1.13 -43.41 41.62
CA LYS A 4 2.48 -43.14 41.13
C LYS A 4 2.65 -41.67 40.79
N LYS A 5 3.85 -41.17 41.04
CA LYS A 5 4.34 -39.90 40.56
C LYS A 5 5.29 -40.16 39.41
N ILE A 6 5.07 -39.48 38.29
CA ILE A 6 5.92 -39.53 37.11
C ILE A 6 6.46 -38.13 36.88
N VAL A 7 7.79 -38.02 36.74
CA VAL A 7 8.48 -36.74 36.49
C VAL A 7 9.20 -36.86 35.17
N ILE A 8 8.89 -35.95 34.24
CA ILE A 8 9.42 -35.96 32.88
C ILE A 8 10.25 -34.71 32.69
N LYS A 9 11.55 -34.90 32.42
CA LYS A 9 12.54 -33.85 32.22
C LYS A 9 13.11 -33.92 30.81
N GLY A 10 13.53 -32.76 30.31
CA GLY A 10 14.31 -32.65 29.09
C GLY A 10 14.42 -31.20 28.64
N ASP A 11 15.06 -30.99 27.51
CA ASP A 11 15.24 -29.69 26.86
C ASP A 11 13.90 -29.05 26.44
N ARG A 12 12.90 -29.88 26.10
CA ARG A 12 11.57 -29.39 25.71
C ARG A 12 10.43 -30.35 26.09
N VAL A 13 9.92 -30.20 27.30
CA VAL A 13 8.79 -31.02 27.83
C VAL A 13 7.51 -30.23 28.12
N GLN A 14 7.58 -28.90 28.14
CA GLN A 14 6.44 -28.01 28.36
C GLN A 14 5.96 -27.37 27.06
N ASP A 15 4.66 -27.06 26.99
CA ASP A 15 3.99 -26.46 25.82
C ASP A 15 4.18 -27.22 24.49
N VAL A 16 4.41 -28.53 24.60
CA VAL A 16 4.49 -29.50 23.48
C VAL A 16 3.31 -30.48 23.48
N GLY A 17 2.24 -30.18 24.23
CA GLY A 17 1.05 -31.03 24.31
C GLY A 17 1.12 -32.20 25.30
N TYR A 18 2.23 -32.34 26.05
CA TYR A 18 2.46 -33.49 26.95
C TYR A 18 1.33 -33.76 27.94
N ARG A 19 0.75 -32.71 28.53
CA ARG A 19 -0.35 -32.82 29.49
C ARG A 19 -1.63 -33.39 28.87
N LEU A 20 -1.91 -33.04 27.61
CA LEU A 20 -3.04 -33.56 26.85
C LEU A 20 -2.76 -35.00 26.40
N PHE A 21 -1.56 -35.25 25.88
CA PHE A 21 -1.12 -36.55 25.42
C PHE A 21 -1.25 -37.63 26.52
N LEU A 22 -0.77 -37.33 27.73
CA LEU A 22 -0.89 -38.29 28.85
C LEU A 22 -2.27 -38.29 29.51
N LEU A 23 -3.09 -37.25 29.34
CA LEU A 23 -4.49 -37.27 29.78
C LEU A 23 -5.30 -38.26 28.93
N ASP A 24 -5.16 -38.19 27.61
CA ASP A 24 -5.80 -39.09 26.65
C ASP A 24 -5.42 -40.55 26.95
N ALA A 25 -4.12 -40.82 27.11
CA ALA A 25 -3.65 -42.14 27.52
C ALA A 25 -4.21 -42.58 28.88
N ALA A 26 -4.33 -41.68 29.86
CA ALA A 26 -4.88 -42.02 31.17
C ALA A 26 -6.36 -42.45 31.09
N GLU A 27 -7.14 -41.85 30.19
CA GLU A 27 -8.50 -42.27 29.89
C GLU A 27 -8.52 -43.64 29.20
N ASP A 28 -7.69 -43.86 28.19
CA ASP A 28 -7.59 -45.13 27.45
C ASP A 28 -7.20 -46.32 28.35
N PHE A 29 -6.28 -46.09 29.29
CA PHE A 29 -5.88 -47.10 30.27
C PHE A 29 -6.89 -47.24 31.42
N GLY A 30 -7.93 -46.41 31.49
CA GLY A 30 -8.98 -46.49 32.52
C GLY A 30 -8.45 -46.17 33.92
N LEU A 31 -7.61 -45.14 34.04
CA LEU A 31 -7.16 -44.64 35.34
C LEU A 31 -8.31 -43.92 36.06
N LYS A 32 -8.30 -43.91 37.39
CA LYS A 32 -9.30 -43.18 38.17
C LYS A 32 -8.86 -41.76 38.51
N GLY A 33 -7.57 -41.60 38.81
CA GLY A 33 -6.98 -40.31 39.15
C GLY A 33 -5.89 -39.92 38.16
N PHE A 34 -5.90 -38.66 37.77
CA PHE A 34 -4.88 -38.04 36.93
C PHE A 34 -4.72 -36.57 37.31
N GLN A 35 -3.48 -36.14 37.47
CA GLN A 35 -3.14 -34.75 37.68
C GLN A 35 -1.83 -34.46 36.96
N ALA A 36 -1.79 -33.39 36.16
CA ALA A 36 -0.57 -32.97 35.48
C ALA A 36 -0.26 -31.51 35.75
N ARG A 37 1.01 -31.18 36.01
CA ARG A 37 1.46 -29.81 36.25
C ARG A 37 2.83 -29.57 35.66
N ASN A 38 3.00 -28.39 35.07
CA ASN A 38 4.31 -27.87 34.72
C ASN A 38 4.97 -27.35 36.01
N VAL A 39 6.21 -27.77 36.27
CA VAL A 39 6.98 -27.32 37.44
C VAL A 39 8.36 -26.93 36.95
N GLU A 40 8.68 -25.64 37.06
CA GLU A 40 9.97 -25.08 36.60
C GLU A 40 10.32 -25.57 35.18
N ASN A 41 11.24 -26.52 35.06
CA ASN A 41 11.74 -27.10 33.82
C ASN A 41 11.26 -28.54 33.52
N TYR A 42 10.31 -29.08 34.27
CA TYR A 42 9.80 -30.44 34.08
C TYR A 42 8.27 -30.49 34.09
N VAL A 43 7.72 -31.64 33.71
CA VAL A 43 6.28 -31.93 33.84
C VAL A 43 6.10 -33.07 34.83
N GLU A 44 5.22 -32.86 35.79
CA GLU A 44 4.87 -33.83 36.82
C GLU A 44 3.47 -34.38 36.55
N PHE A 45 3.33 -35.68 36.70
CA PHE A 45 2.07 -36.41 36.61
C PHE A 45 1.86 -37.22 37.88
N LEU A 46 0.67 -37.14 38.47
CA LEU A 46 0.21 -38.01 39.54
C LEU A 46 -0.92 -38.85 38.98
N VAL A 47 -0.83 -40.16 39.17
CA VAL A 47 -1.80 -41.11 38.63
C VAL A 47 -2.27 -42.09 39.69
N GLU A 48 -3.54 -42.49 39.60
CA GLU A 48 -4.16 -43.45 40.52
C GLU A 48 -5.05 -44.44 39.77
N GLY A 49 -4.87 -45.73 40.05
CA GLY A 49 -5.62 -46.80 39.38
C GLY A 49 -5.47 -48.16 40.08
N ASN A 50 -5.92 -49.22 39.41
CA ASN A 50 -5.49 -50.58 39.78
C ASN A 50 -4.01 -50.79 39.36
N ASP A 51 -3.40 -51.85 39.85
CA ASP A 51 -1.96 -52.10 39.62
C ASP A 51 -1.63 -52.25 38.13
N ASP A 52 -2.40 -53.08 37.43
CA ASP A 52 -2.19 -53.36 36.00
C ASP A 52 -2.31 -52.13 35.10
N ASN A 53 -3.35 -51.29 35.29
CA ASN A 53 -3.54 -50.12 34.43
C ASN A 53 -2.46 -49.07 34.69
N VAL A 54 -2.07 -48.86 35.95
CA VAL A 54 -1.00 -47.93 36.29
C VAL A 54 0.34 -48.41 35.75
N ALA A 55 0.66 -49.71 35.85
CA ALA A 55 1.88 -50.27 35.28
C ALA A 55 1.96 -50.06 33.75
N ARG A 56 0.87 -50.35 33.04
CA ARG A 56 0.77 -50.14 31.58
C ARG A 56 0.89 -48.66 31.20
N PHE A 57 0.25 -47.76 31.95
CA PHE A 57 0.34 -46.32 31.73
C PHE A 57 1.77 -45.79 31.95
N VAL A 58 2.43 -46.20 33.04
CA VAL A 58 3.82 -45.81 33.31
C VAL A 58 4.75 -46.31 32.21
N GLU A 59 4.58 -47.54 31.74
CA GLU A 59 5.36 -48.08 30.62
C GLU A 59 5.12 -47.27 29.33
N PHE A 60 3.86 -46.91 29.06
CA PHE A 60 3.51 -46.05 27.93
C PHE A 60 4.21 -44.68 28.03
N ALA A 61 4.13 -44.02 29.18
CA ALA A 61 4.75 -42.71 29.42
C ALA A 61 6.28 -42.72 29.32
N LYS A 62 6.92 -43.87 29.53
CA LYS A 62 8.37 -44.07 29.35
C LYS A 62 8.77 -44.31 27.89
N LYS A 63 7.85 -44.72 27.02
CA LYS A 63 8.15 -45.15 25.64
C LYS A 63 7.57 -44.26 24.55
N ASN A 64 6.56 -43.43 24.88
CA ASN A 64 5.81 -42.65 23.90
C ASN A 64 5.76 -41.19 24.32
N TYR A 65 5.98 -40.30 23.36
CA TYR A 65 6.12 -38.86 23.58
C TYR A 65 5.37 -38.06 22.50
N PRO A 66 4.94 -36.82 22.80
CA PRO A 66 4.46 -35.89 21.77
C PRO A 66 5.53 -35.60 20.72
N GLU A 67 5.10 -35.28 19.49
CA GLU A 67 5.98 -35.08 18.31
C GLU A 67 7.15 -34.10 18.55
N PHE A 68 6.92 -33.03 19.30
CA PHE A 68 7.93 -31.98 19.55
C PHE A 68 8.59 -32.06 20.94
N ALA A 69 8.38 -33.15 21.67
CA ALA A 69 8.95 -33.32 22.98
C ALA A 69 10.41 -33.77 22.89
N GLY A 70 11.29 -33.05 23.58
CA GLY A 70 12.66 -33.48 23.84
C GLY A 70 12.75 -33.95 25.29
N VAL A 71 12.80 -35.28 25.46
CA VAL A 71 12.78 -35.96 26.75
C VAL A 71 14.16 -36.54 27.03
N GLU A 72 14.73 -36.19 28.17
CA GLU A 72 16.01 -36.72 28.65
C GLU A 72 15.79 -37.82 29.70
N GLU A 73 14.78 -37.64 30.55
CA GLU A 73 14.57 -38.51 31.70
C GLU A 73 13.10 -38.62 32.09
N VAL A 74 12.64 -39.84 32.36
CA VAL A 74 11.33 -40.14 32.94
C VAL A 74 11.54 -40.91 34.25
N LYS A 75 11.29 -40.24 35.39
CA LYS A 75 11.34 -40.85 36.72
C LYS A 75 9.97 -41.31 37.16
N GLU A 76 9.92 -42.45 37.83
CA GLU A 76 8.73 -42.99 38.48
C GLU A 76 9.00 -43.14 39.97
N GLU A 77 8.08 -42.67 40.80
CA GLU A 77 8.13 -42.72 42.26
C GLU A 77 6.78 -43.19 42.82
N ASN A 78 6.78 -43.82 43.99
CA ASN A 78 5.54 -44.09 44.72
C ASN A 78 4.98 -42.78 45.27
N TYR A 79 3.64 -42.64 45.27
CA TYR A 79 2.98 -41.44 45.75
C TYR A 79 1.90 -41.77 46.77
N GLU A 80 1.98 -41.19 47.97
CA GLU A 80 1.04 -41.47 49.06
C GLU A 80 -0.09 -40.43 49.17
N GLY A 81 0.01 -39.31 48.45
CA GLY A 81 -0.97 -38.23 48.51
C GLY A 81 -2.28 -38.52 47.79
N GLU A 82 -3.15 -37.52 47.74
CA GLU A 82 -4.38 -37.58 46.96
C GLU A 82 -4.12 -37.26 45.49
N VAL A 83 -4.73 -38.05 44.60
CA VAL A 83 -4.74 -37.78 43.16
C VAL A 83 -6.16 -37.39 42.79
N MET A 84 -6.33 -36.23 42.15
CA MET A 84 -7.65 -35.80 41.70
C MET A 84 -8.20 -36.72 40.61
N SER A 85 -9.53 -36.83 40.50
CA SER A 85 -10.15 -37.60 39.42
C SER A 85 -9.84 -36.99 38.04
N ILE A 86 -9.84 -37.83 37.01
CA ILE A 86 -9.70 -37.40 35.61
C ILE A 86 -10.70 -36.29 35.28
N ASP A 87 -11.99 -36.48 35.60
CA ASP A 87 -13.04 -35.48 35.33
C ASP A 87 -12.72 -34.11 35.93
N ARG A 88 -12.22 -34.10 37.18
CA ARG A 88 -11.89 -32.87 37.88
C ARG A 88 -10.67 -32.19 37.27
N PHE A 89 -9.68 -32.98 36.85
CA PHE A 89 -8.54 -32.45 36.12
C PHE A 89 -8.97 -31.87 34.77
N TYR A 90 -9.81 -32.58 34.01
CA TYR A 90 -10.34 -32.13 32.72
C TYR A 90 -11.05 -30.78 32.86
N GLN A 91 -11.93 -30.62 33.85
CA GLN A 91 -12.64 -29.35 34.11
C GLN A 91 -11.66 -28.20 34.41
N ARG A 92 -10.71 -28.41 35.33
CA ARG A 92 -9.73 -27.39 35.70
C ARG A 92 -8.82 -27.04 34.51
N PHE A 93 -8.31 -28.05 33.84
CA PHE A 93 -7.42 -27.87 32.69
C PHE A 93 -8.12 -27.16 31.53
N SER A 94 -9.40 -27.44 31.30
CA SER A 94 -10.23 -26.73 30.31
C SER A 94 -10.33 -25.24 30.60
N VAL A 95 -10.58 -24.87 31.86
CA VAL A 95 -10.59 -23.45 32.28
C VAL A 95 -9.22 -22.80 32.07
N ASP A 96 -8.13 -23.49 32.43
CA ASP A 96 -6.77 -22.99 32.20
C ASP A 96 -6.48 -22.77 30.70
N GLN A 97 -6.96 -23.66 29.82
CA GLN A 97 -6.85 -23.47 28.37
C GLN A 97 -7.69 -22.29 27.87
N LEU A 98 -8.90 -22.11 28.37
CA LEU A 98 -9.75 -20.96 28.01
C LEU A 98 -9.07 -19.63 28.39
N VAL A 99 -8.45 -19.55 29.56
CA VAL A 99 -7.69 -18.35 29.97
C VAL A 99 -6.53 -18.08 29.02
N LYS A 100 -5.78 -19.12 28.60
CA LYS A 100 -4.72 -18.96 27.59
C LYS A 100 -5.28 -18.45 26.26
N ILE A 101 -6.40 -19.00 25.79
CA ILE A 101 -7.06 -18.57 24.55
C ILE A 101 -7.49 -17.10 24.64
N VAL A 102 -8.11 -16.69 25.74
CA VAL A 102 -8.51 -15.28 25.97
C VAL A 102 -7.30 -14.35 25.92
N ASN A 103 -6.20 -14.71 26.60
CA ASN A 103 -4.97 -13.90 26.60
C ASN A 103 -4.34 -13.81 25.21
N ILE A 104 -4.33 -14.91 24.45
CA ILE A 104 -3.87 -14.89 23.05
C ILE A 104 -4.79 -13.99 22.21
N GLY A 105 -6.12 -14.11 22.38
CA GLY A 105 -7.12 -13.28 21.72
C GLY A 105 -6.91 -11.78 21.96
N ILE A 106 -6.72 -11.38 23.23
CA ILE A 106 -6.41 -9.99 23.60
C ILE A 106 -5.15 -9.49 22.90
N ASN A 107 -4.08 -10.30 22.88
CA ASN A 107 -2.84 -9.94 22.20
C ASN A 107 -3.00 -9.81 20.68
N ILE A 108 -3.80 -10.68 20.06
CA ILE A 108 -4.10 -10.62 18.62
C ILE A 108 -4.88 -9.34 18.30
N VAL A 109 -5.92 -9.04 19.07
CA VAL A 109 -6.73 -7.82 18.90
C VAL A 109 -5.85 -6.58 19.04
N GLY A 110 -5.03 -6.49 20.09
CA GLY A 110 -4.12 -5.36 20.26
C GLY A 110 -3.10 -5.20 19.12
N LYS A 111 -2.61 -6.31 18.55
CA LYS A 111 -1.74 -6.27 17.35
C LYS A 111 -2.50 -5.84 16.09
N GLN A 112 -3.76 -6.23 15.95
CA GLN A 112 -4.61 -5.78 14.83
C GLN A 112 -4.92 -4.29 14.92
N ASP A 113 -5.24 -3.77 16.12
CA ASP A 113 -5.46 -2.33 16.33
C ASP A 113 -4.25 -1.49 15.92
N LEU A 114 -3.04 -1.95 16.29
CA LEU A 114 -1.78 -1.31 15.86
C LEU A 114 -1.59 -1.35 14.34
N MET A 115 -2.02 -2.42 13.67
CA MET A 115 -1.93 -2.55 12.22
C MET A 115 -2.93 -1.61 11.52
N ILE A 116 -4.16 -1.53 12.02
CA ILE A 116 -5.20 -0.63 11.51
C ILE A 116 -4.73 0.82 11.64
N GLY A 117 -4.23 1.23 12.82
CA GLY A 117 -3.73 2.59 13.01
C GLY A 117 -2.54 2.95 12.09
N ARG A 118 -1.71 1.97 11.69
CA ARG A 118 -0.67 2.19 10.66
C ARG A 118 -1.24 2.35 9.25
N GLN A 119 -2.32 1.63 8.93
CA GLN A 119 -3.00 1.76 7.65
C GLN A 119 -3.68 3.14 7.53
N ASP A 120 -4.35 3.59 8.60
CA ASP A 120 -4.97 4.92 8.64
C ASP A 120 -3.94 6.05 8.39
N LEU A 121 -2.77 5.97 9.03
CA LEU A 121 -1.67 6.92 8.80
C LEU A 121 -1.12 6.88 7.36
N MET A 122 -1.15 5.70 6.71
CA MET A 122 -0.73 5.57 5.32
C MET A 122 -1.77 6.20 4.38
N LEU A 123 -3.06 5.97 4.63
CA LEU A 123 -4.15 6.58 3.87
C LEU A 123 -4.11 8.10 3.98
N GLU A 124 -3.94 8.66 5.18
CA GLU A 124 -3.84 10.11 5.38
C GLU A 124 -2.66 10.72 4.59
N ARG A 125 -1.54 9.98 4.47
CA ARG A 125 -0.40 10.41 3.65
C ARG A 125 -0.69 10.34 2.15
N GLN A 126 -1.47 9.36 1.71
CA GLN A 126 -1.90 9.26 0.31
C GLN A 126 -2.87 10.40 -0.03
N ASP A 127 -3.83 10.71 0.83
CA ASP A 127 -4.76 11.84 0.65
C ASP A 127 -4.00 13.16 0.50
N LYS A 128 -3.04 13.43 1.39
CA LYS A 128 -2.16 14.62 1.29
C LYS A 128 -1.32 14.66 0.01
N MET A 129 -0.99 13.50 -0.58
CA MET A 129 -0.28 13.44 -1.86
C MET A 129 -1.21 13.75 -3.02
N LEU A 130 -2.44 13.22 -2.99
CA LEU A 130 -3.46 13.48 -4.00
C LEU A 130 -3.85 14.96 -4.01
N GLU A 131 -4.07 15.59 -2.84
CA GLU A 131 -4.33 17.03 -2.74
C GLU A 131 -3.22 17.88 -3.39
N LYS A 132 -1.95 17.46 -3.23
CA LYS A 132 -0.82 18.13 -3.88
C LYS A 132 -0.80 17.95 -5.39
N GLN A 133 -1.20 16.77 -5.88
CA GLN A 133 -1.33 16.52 -7.32
C GLN A 133 -2.45 17.37 -7.91
N ASP A 134 -3.61 17.43 -7.26
CA ASP A 134 -4.74 18.27 -7.70
C ASP A 134 -4.34 19.75 -7.77
N LEU A 135 -3.62 20.26 -6.76
CA LEU A 135 -3.11 21.63 -6.78
C LEU A 135 -2.13 21.89 -7.94
N MET A 136 -1.30 20.90 -8.29
CA MET A 136 -0.36 21.00 -9.40
C MET A 136 -1.09 21.01 -10.75
N LEU A 137 -2.08 20.14 -10.92
CA LEU A 137 -2.93 20.10 -12.11
C LEU A 137 -3.66 21.43 -12.29
N GLY A 138 -4.29 21.97 -11.24
CA GLY A 138 -4.95 23.28 -11.32
C GLY A 138 -4.00 24.44 -11.68
N LYS A 139 -2.72 24.38 -11.27
CA LYS A 139 -1.70 25.35 -11.71
C LYS A 139 -1.32 25.19 -13.18
N MET A 140 -1.30 23.95 -13.68
CA MET A 140 -1.03 23.66 -15.08
C MET A 140 -2.17 24.16 -15.97
N ASP A 141 -3.42 23.93 -15.58
CA ASP A 141 -4.60 24.44 -16.28
C ASP A 141 -4.56 25.96 -16.40
N LEU A 142 -4.27 26.68 -15.30
CA LEU A 142 -4.13 28.14 -15.32
C LEU A 142 -2.99 28.62 -16.25
N MET A 143 -1.90 27.86 -16.35
CA MET A 143 -0.80 28.19 -17.26
C MET A 143 -1.22 28.02 -18.73
N LEU A 144 -1.95 26.95 -19.04
CA LEU A 144 -2.49 26.70 -20.37
C LEU A 144 -3.48 27.78 -20.79
N GLU A 145 -4.39 28.18 -19.89
CA GLU A 145 -5.33 29.30 -20.15
C GLU A 145 -4.59 30.60 -20.49
N LYS A 146 -3.53 30.94 -19.74
CA LYS A 146 -2.71 32.12 -20.03
C LYS A 146 -1.97 32.01 -21.37
N GLN A 147 -1.54 30.82 -21.74
CA GLN A 147 -0.89 30.59 -23.02
C GLN A 147 -1.89 30.78 -24.17
N ASP A 148 -3.11 30.27 -24.04
CA ASP A 148 -4.20 30.47 -25.00
C ASP A 148 -4.57 31.94 -25.16
N GLU A 149 -4.64 32.71 -24.07
CA GLU A 149 -4.86 34.16 -24.12
C GLU A 149 -3.74 34.89 -24.86
N MET A 150 -2.48 34.48 -24.66
CA MET A 150 -1.34 35.07 -25.34
C MET A 150 -1.38 34.77 -26.85
N LEU A 151 -1.72 33.54 -27.23
CA LEU A 151 -1.89 33.14 -28.64
C LEU A 151 -3.00 33.96 -29.32
N LYS A 152 -4.16 34.14 -28.66
CA LYS A 152 -5.23 35.00 -29.18
C LYS A 152 -4.77 36.43 -29.43
N LYS A 153 -3.97 37.00 -28.52
CA LYS A 153 -3.40 38.35 -28.69
C LYS A 153 -2.39 38.41 -29.86
N GLN A 154 -1.60 37.36 -30.07
CA GLN A 154 -0.71 37.27 -31.23
C GLN A 154 -1.51 37.20 -32.54
N ASP A 155 -2.56 36.39 -32.60
CA ASP A 155 -3.45 36.32 -33.77
C ASP A 155 -4.10 37.67 -34.09
N GLU A 156 -4.56 38.42 -33.08
CA GLU A 156 -5.09 39.77 -33.27
C GLU A 156 -4.03 40.75 -33.79
N MET A 157 -2.80 40.64 -33.32
CA MET A 157 -1.69 41.48 -33.80
C MET A 157 -1.34 41.17 -35.26
N LEU A 158 -1.29 39.89 -35.64
CA LEU A 158 -1.06 39.46 -37.02
C LEU A 158 -2.15 39.99 -37.95
N LYS A 159 -3.44 39.89 -37.56
CA LYS A 159 -4.55 40.47 -38.34
C LYS A 159 -4.38 41.98 -38.57
N LYS A 160 -3.95 42.73 -37.55
CA LYS A 160 -3.67 44.17 -37.69
C LYS A 160 -2.50 44.45 -38.62
N GLN A 161 -1.46 43.61 -38.60
CA GLN A 161 -0.35 43.73 -39.55
C GLN A 161 -0.81 43.45 -40.98
N ASP A 162 -1.63 42.43 -41.21
CA ASP A 162 -2.21 42.13 -42.53
C ASP A 162 -3.08 43.29 -43.05
N GLU A 163 -3.91 43.90 -42.20
CA GLU A 163 -4.69 45.08 -42.56
C GLU A 163 -3.81 46.28 -42.93
N MET A 164 -2.70 46.48 -42.20
CA MET A 164 -1.74 47.55 -42.50
C MET A 164 -1.03 47.30 -43.83
N LEU A 165 -0.63 46.07 -44.12
CA LEU A 165 -0.01 45.70 -45.39
C LEU A 165 -0.97 45.94 -46.57
N LYS A 166 -2.25 45.57 -46.44
CA LYS A 166 -3.26 45.86 -47.46
C LYS A 166 -3.39 47.37 -47.75
N LYS A 167 -3.43 48.20 -46.70
CA LYS A 167 -3.47 49.66 -46.86
C LYS A 167 -2.20 50.21 -47.53
N GLN A 168 -1.04 49.62 -47.23
CA GLN A 168 0.20 49.98 -47.91
C GLN A 168 0.15 49.61 -49.40
N ASP A 169 -0.35 48.42 -49.75
CA ASP A 169 -0.52 47.99 -51.13
C ASP A 169 -1.46 48.93 -51.91
N GLU A 170 -2.59 49.32 -51.30
CA GLU A 170 -3.53 50.31 -51.85
C GLU A 170 -2.84 51.66 -52.10
N THR A 171 -2.10 52.16 -51.10
CA THR A 171 -1.36 53.42 -51.22
C THR A 171 -0.30 53.36 -52.33
N ILE A 172 0.42 52.24 -52.45
CA ILE A 172 1.40 52.03 -53.51
C ILE A 172 0.73 52.00 -54.88
N ALA A 173 -0.44 51.37 -55.00
CA ALA A 173 -1.21 51.34 -56.24
C ALA A 173 -1.66 52.75 -56.67
N GLU A 174 -2.17 53.55 -55.73
CA GLU A 174 -2.53 54.96 -55.98
C GLU A 174 -1.33 55.79 -56.43
N ILE A 175 -0.17 55.64 -55.76
CA ILE A 175 1.07 56.32 -56.16
C ILE A 175 1.50 55.93 -57.58
N ARG A 176 1.39 54.65 -57.94
CA ARG A 176 1.71 54.18 -59.30
C ARG A 176 0.76 54.79 -60.34
N ALA A 177 -0.54 54.82 -60.07
CA ALA A 177 -1.53 55.43 -60.95
C ALA A 177 -1.26 56.94 -61.15
N LEU A 178 -1.05 57.68 -60.07
CA LEU A 178 -0.70 59.11 -60.14
C LEU A 178 0.59 59.36 -60.93
N ARG A 179 1.57 58.46 -60.81
CA ARG A 179 2.82 58.54 -61.58
C ARG A 179 2.59 58.30 -63.07
N GLU A 180 1.73 57.36 -63.44
CA GLU A 180 1.34 57.09 -64.84
C GLU A 180 0.55 58.26 -65.44
N ASP A 181 -0.40 58.82 -64.68
CA ASP A 181 -1.16 60.01 -65.07
C ASP A 181 -0.23 61.21 -65.32
N LEU A 182 0.70 61.48 -64.39
CA LEU A 182 1.68 62.56 -64.53
C LEU A 182 2.59 62.34 -65.74
N ARG A 183 3.04 61.10 -65.97
CA ARG A 183 3.86 60.77 -67.13
C ARG A 183 3.11 61.06 -68.44
N SER A 184 1.87 60.61 -68.54
CA SER A 184 1.01 60.83 -69.72
C SER A 184 0.77 62.32 -69.96
N TYR A 185 0.47 63.09 -68.90
CA TYR A 185 0.32 64.54 -68.97
C TYR A 185 1.59 65.25 -69.45
N MET A 186 2.76 64.82 -68.95
CA MET A 186 4.05 65.40 -69.36
C MET A 186 4.38 65.05 -70.82
N GLU A 187 4.14 63.82 -71.25
CA GLU A 187 4.31 63.40 -72.66
C GLU A 187 3.43 64.25 -73.60
N GLU A 188 2.16 64.46 -73.27
CA GLU A 188 1.25 65.32 -74.05
C GLU A 188 1.73 66.79 -74.07
N ARG A 189 2.14 67.32 -72.92
CA ARG A 189 2.69 68.69 -72.81
C ARG A 189 3.96 68.86 -73.63
N PHE A 190 4.88 67.90 -73.57
CA PHE A 190 6.12 67.95 -74.33
C PHE A 190 5.86 67.84 -75.83
N GLU A 191 4.99 66.92 -76.28
CA GLU A 191 4.59 66.84 -77.69
C GLU A 191 4.01 68.17 -78.19
N LYS A 192 3.15 68.82 -77.40
CA LYS A 192 2.58 70.11 -77.76
C LYS A 192 3.66 71.19 -77.91
N ILE A 193 4.58 71.27 -76.95
CA ILE A 193 5.70 72.21 -77.00
C ILE A 193 6.61 71.92 -78.21
N GLU A 194 6.91 70.65 -78.48
CA GLU A 194 7.72 70.25 -79.62
C GLU A 194 7.07 70.64 -80.95
N ARG A 195 5.75 70.45 -81.10
CA ARG A 195 4.98 70.92 -82.28
C ARG A 195 4.99 72.44 -82.41
N GLU A 196 4.81 73.16 -81.31
CA GLU A 196 4.88 74.63 -81.29
C GLU A 196 6.27 75.11 -81.71
N ILE A 197 7.36 74.51 -81.18
CA ILE A 197 8.74 74.81 -81.56
C ILE A 197 8.98 74.51 -83.05
N ALA A 198 8.52 73.37 -83.56
CA ALA A 198 8.65 73.02 -84.98
C ALA A 198 7.96 74.05 -85.87
N THR A 199 6.78 74.53 -85.47
CA THR A 199 6.04 75.58 -86.19
C THR A 199 6.79 76.91 -86.17
N ILE A 200 7.42 77.27 -85.05
CA ILE A 200 8.26 78.47 -84.95
C ILE A 200 9.48 78.35 -85.86
N LYS A 201 10.20 77.22 -85.81
CA LYS A 201 11.38 76.95 -86.67
C LYS A 201 11.04 77.09 -88.16
N ALA A 202 9.93 76.47 -88.59
CA ALA A 202 9.45 76.58 -89.97
C ALA A 202 9.15 78.03 -90.40
N LYS A 203 8.61 78.87 -89.51
CA LYS A 203 8.32 80.29 -89.80
C LYS A 203 9.57 81.16 -89.91
N ILE A 204 10.66 80.80 -89.24
CA ILE A 204 11.92 81.57 -89.24
C ILE A 204 12.98 81.02 -90.21
N GLY A 205 12.63 80.00 -91.02
CA GLY A 205 13.48 79.48 -92.09
C GLY A 205 14.61 78.54 -91.63
N LEU A 206 14.45 77.88 -90.48
CA LEU A 206 15.29 76.79 -89.98
C LEU A 206 14.57 75.44 -90.16
#